data_AF-A0A6N9RI81-F1
#
_entry.id   AF-A0A6N9RI81-F1
#
_cell.length_a   1.000
_cell.length_b   1.000
_cell.length_c   1.000
_cell.angle_alpha   90.00
_cell.angle_beta   90.00
_cell.angle_gamma   90.00
#
_symmetry.space_group_name_H-M   'P 1'
#
loop_
_entity.id
_entity.type
_entity.pdbx_description
1 polymer ?
#
loop_
_entity_poly.entity_id
_entity_poly.type
_entity_poly.pdbx_seq_one_letter_code
_entity_poly.pdbx_strand_id
1 'polypeptide(L)'
;MSQVTIYMDDDAIARAKASAAVAKLSLSAWISKLVKEQTPEVDANGYPVEFFEEISANADLWKDFPLAEELRANEVPDLARESW
;
A
#
# COMPACT_ATOMS: atom_id res chain seq x y z
N MET A 1 7.56 -15.86 23.95
CA MET A 1 8.09 -15.53 22.61
C MET A 1 7.48 -16.51 21.63
N SER A 2 6.89 -16.01 20.53
CA SER A 2 6.39 -16.87 19.45
C SER A 2 7.52 -17.11 18.44
N GLN A 3 7.60 -18.32 17.88
CA GLN A 3 8.52 -18.65 16.79
C GLN A 3 7.72 -18.75 15.49
N VAL A 4 8.19 -18.07 14.45
CA VAL A 4 7.57 -18.07 13.11
C VAL A 4 8.60 -18.55 12.09
N THR A 5 8.19 -19.45 11.21
CA THR A 5 8.99 -19.88 10.05
C THR A 5 8.39 -19.22 8.80
N ILE A 6 9.22 -18.50 8.04
CA ILE A 6 8.82 -17.76 6.84
C ILE A 6 9.61 -18.33 5.66
N TYR A 7 8.91 -18.67 4.58
CA TYR A 7 9.55 -19.03 3.31
C TYR A 7 9.81 -17.75 2.51
N MET A 8 11.04 -17.57 2.05
CA MET A 8 11.47 -16.44 1.24
C MET A 8 12.29 -16.99 0.09
N ASP A 9 12.19 -16.36 -1.09
CA ASP A 9 13.12 -16.65 -2.17
C ASP A 9 14.54 -16.13 -1.86
N ASP A 10 15.51 -16.59 -2.64
CA ASP A 10 16.93 -16.31 -2.42
C ASP A 10 17.28 -14.81 -2.54
N ASP A 11 16.57 -14.06 -3.40
CA ASP A 11 16.80 -12.62 -3.56
C ASP A 11 16.25 -11.85 -2.34
N ALA A 12 15.04 -12.19 -1.90
CA ALA A 12 14.40 -11.58 -0.75
C ALA A 12 15.22 -11.77 0.53
N ILE A 13 15.74 -12.98 0.80
CA ILE A 13 16.58 -13.23 1.98
C ILE A 13 17.95 -12.53 1.87
N ALA A 14 18.52 -12.41 0.68
CA ALA A 14 19.77 -11.69 0.47
C ALA A 14 19.60 -10.19 0.76
N ARG A 15 18.54 -9.58 0.24
CA ARG A 15 18.20 -8.17 0.51
C ARG A 15 17.90 -7.90 1.98
N ALA A 16 17.20 -8.82 2.64
CA ALA A 16 16.91 -8.71 4.07
C ALA A 16 18.21 -8.75 4.91
N LYS A 17 19.14 -9.66 4.61
CA LYS A 17 20.44 -9.74 5.27
C LYS A 17 21.28 -8.47 5.04
N ALA A 18 21.31 -7.96 3.81
CA ALA A 18 22.03 -6.73 3.49
C ALA A 18 21.46 -5.52 4.26
N SER A 19 20.13 -5.38 4.28
CA SER A 19 19.45 -4.31 5.01
C SER A 19 19.69 -4.40 6.52
N ALA A 20 19.65 -5.61 7.09
CA ALA A 20 19.97 -5.83 8.50
C ALA A 20 21.43 -5.44 8.84
N ALA A 21 22.38 -5.77 7.96
CA ALA A 21 23.79 -5.40 8.13
C ALA A 21 24.01 -3.89 8.09
N VAL A 22 23.38 -3.19 7.14
CA VAL A 22 23.42 -1.71 7.04
C VAL A 22 22.83 -1.06 8.31
N ALA A 23 21.71 -1.61 8.81
CA ALA A 23 21.07 -1.15 10.02
C ALA A 23 21.80 -1.56 11.32
N LYS A 24 22.86 -2.38 11.23
CA LYS A 24 23.59 -2.97 12.37
C LYS A 24 22.68 -3.73 13.35
N LEU A 25 21.67 -4.41 12.82
CA LEU A 25 20.73 -5.23 13.57
C LEU A 25 20.90 -6.70 13.20
N SER A 26 20.53 -7.61 14.11
CA SER A 26 20.34 -9.02 13.73
C SER A 26 19.18 -9.12 12.73
N LEU A 27 19.18 -10.16 11.90
CA LEU A 27 18.09 -10.38 10.93
C LEU A 27 16.72 -10.45 11.62
N SER A 28 16.61 -11.14 12.76
CA SER A 28 15.36 -11.22 13.52
C SER A 28 14.93 -9.89 14.13
N ALA A 29 15.86 -9.08 14.65
CA ALA A 29 15.56 -7.75 15.15
C ALA A 29 15.17 -6.79 14.02
N TRP A 30 15.83 -6.89 12.87
CA TRP A 30 15.51 -6.11 11.67
C TRP A 30 14.14 -6.47 11.12
N ILE A 31 13.82 -7.76 10.96
CA ILE A 31 12.47 -8.20 10.54
C ILE A 31 11.42 -7.78 11.57
N SER A 32 11.69 -7.92 12.87
CA SER A 32 10.74 -7.49 13.91
C SER A 32 10.49 -5.98 13.87
N LYS A 33 11.53 -5.20 13.58
CA LYS A 33 11.43 -3.75 13.39
C LYS A 33 10.64 -3.43 12.11
N LEU A 34 10.95 -4.10 11.00
CA LEU A 34 10.23 -3.95 9.73
C LEU A 34 8.74 -4.25 9.91
N VAL A 35 8.39 -5.35 10.57
CA VAL A 35 6.99 -5.67 10.89
C VAL A 35 6.40 -4.56 11.76
N LYS A 36 7.07 -4.11 12.82
CA LYS A 36 6.57 -3.01 13.66
C LYS A 36 6.43 -1.67 12.94
N GLU A 37 7.17 -1.44 11.86
CA GLU A 37 7.19 -0.18 11.09
C GLU A 37 6.35 -0.23 9.81
N GLN A 38 6.12 -1.41 9.24
CA GLN A 38 5.22 -1.64 8.09
C GLN A 38 3.80 -2.08 8.50
N THR A 39 3.63 -2.66 9.70
CA THR A 39 2.31 -3.02 10.23
C THR A 39 1.53 -1.86 10.87
N PRO A 40 2.09 -0.69 11.25
CA PRO A 40 1.25 0.46 11.52
C PRO A 40 0.82 1.05 10.16
N GLU A 41 -0.46 1.39 10.07
CA GLU A 41 -1.09 2.07 8.94
C GLU A 41 -1.48 1.17 7.76
N VAL A 42 -1.77 -0.13 7.90
CA VAL A 42 -2.66 -0.79 6.93
C VAL A 42 -3.67 -1.74 7.58
N ASP A 43 -4.92 -1.70 7.12
CA ASP A 43 -6.00 -2.59 7.51
C ASP A 43 -5.86 -3.98 6.85
N ALA A 44 -6.81 -4.88 7.11
CA ALA A 44 -6.82 -6.23 6.53
C ALA A 44 -6.87 -6.26 4.99
N ASN A 45 -7.22 -5.15 4.36
CA ASN A 45 -7.32 -4.98 2.92
C ASN A 45 -6.14 -4.19 2.33
N GLY A 46 -5.15 -3.81 3.16
CA GLY A 46 -3.96 -3.07 2.73
C GLY A 46 -4.14 -1.56 2.61
N TYR A 47 -5.24 -0.99 3.15
CA TYR A 47 -5.48 0.46 3.15
C TYR A 47 -5.00 1.10 4.44
N PRO A 48 -4.54 2.37 4.41
CA PRO A 48 -4.25 3.12 5.62
C PRO A 48 -5.29 2.95 6.72
N VAL A 49 -4.84 2.81 7.97
CA VAL A 49 -5.76 2.80 9.11
C VAL A 49 -6.53 4.13 9.10
N GLU A 50 -7.84 4.07 9.33
CA GLU A 50 -8.78 5.21 9.21
C GLU A 50 -9.09 5.66 7.77
N PHE A 51 -8.53 5.05 6.72
CA PHE A 51 -8.77 5.44 5.31
C PHE A 51 -10.26 5.52 4.96
N PHE A 52 -11.04 4.50 5.30
CA PHE A 52 -12.49 4.48 5.01
C PHE A 52 -13.27 5.46 5.88
N GLU A 53 -12.80 5.75 7.10
CA GLU A 53 -13.42 6.73 8.00
C GLU A 53 -13.19 8.15 7.47
N GLU A 54 -11.96 8.44 7.01
CA GLU A 54 -11.62 9.70 6.36
C GLU A 54 -12.41 9.91 5.06
N ILE A 55 -12.57 8.87 4.25
CA ILE A 55 -13.43 8.94 3.06
C ILE A 55 -14.87 9.24 3.46
N SER A 56 -15.43 8.53 4.44
CA SER A 56 -16.79 8.77 4.91
C SER A 56 -16.99 10.19 5.44
N ALA A 57 -16.04 10.71 6.21
CA ALA A 57 -16.07 12.07 6.75
C ALA A 57 -16.05 13.15 5.67
N ASN A 58 -15.42 12.86 4.52
CA ASN A 58 -15.31 13.77 3.38
C ASN A 58 -16.35 13.51 2.28
N ALA A 59 -17.35 12.65 2.52
CA ALA A 59 -18.36 12.29 1.52
C ALA A 59 -19.06 13.51 0.91
N ASP A 60 -19.26 14.56 1.71
CA ASP A 60 -19.88 15.81 1.26
C ASP A 60 -19.08 16.56 0.19
N LEU A 61 -17.76 16.39 0.13
CA LEU A 61 -16.90 17.01 -0.88
C LEU A 61 -17.10 16.42 -2.28
N TRP A 62 -17.74 15.26 -2.38
CA TRP A 62 -17.99 14.56 -3.65
C TRP A 62 -19.44 14.60 -4.08
N LYS A 63 -20.30 15.41 -3.44
CA LYS A 63 -21.70 15.57 -3.84
C LYS A 63 -21.89 16.03 -5.28
N ASP A 64 -20.94 16.82 -5.77
CA ASP A 64 -20.95 17.35 -7.14
C ASP A 64 -20.22 16.43 -8.13
N PHE A 65 -19.69 15.30 -7.67
CA PHE A 65 -19.01 14.35 -8.56
C PHE A 65 -20.06 13.56 -9.36
N PRO A 66 -19.98 13.54 -10.70
CA PRO A 66 -20.98 12.90 -11.54
C PRO A 66 -21.03 11.39 -11.31
N LEU A 67 -22.24 10.82 -11.42
CA LEU A 67 -22.43 9.38 -11.34
C LEU A 67 -21.81 8.67 -12.54
N ALA A 68 -21.54 7.38 -12.37
CA ALA A 68 -20.93 6.57 -13.43
C ALA A 68 -21.80 6.49 -14.70
N GLU A 69 -23.12 6.62 -14.57
CA GLU A 69 -24.02 6.71 -15.72
C GLU A 69 -23.89 8.06 -16.44
N GLU A 70 -23.76 9.15 -15.69
CA GLU A 70 -23.60 10.51 -16.23
C GLU A 70 -22.24 10.67 -16.94
N LEU A 71 -21.19 10.10 -16.36
CA LEU A 71 -19.85 10.04 -16.96
C LEU A 71 -19.82 9.26 -18.28
N ARG A 72 -20.66 8.23 -18.41
CA ARG A 72 -20.76 7.37 -19.60
C ARG A 72 -21.86 7.79 -20.57
N ALA A 73 -22.65 8.81 -20.23
CA ALA A 73 -23.82 9.20 -21.02
C ALA A 73 -23.45 9.69 -22.43
N ASN A 74 -22.22 10.19 -22.61
CA ASN A 74 -21.74 10.70 -23.88
C ASN A 74 -20.52 9.89 -24.33
N GLU A 75 -20.57 9.31 -25.54
CA GLU A 75 -19.36 8.85 -26.22
C GLU A 75 -18.55 10.07 -26.64
N VAL A 76 -17.36 10.23 -26.05
CA VAL A 76 -16.38 11.23 -26.46
C VAL A 76 -15.33 10.50 -27.30
N PRO A 77 -14.95 11.00 -28.48
CA PRO A 77 -13.90 10.38 -29.28
C PRO A 77 -12.57 10.36 -28.51
N ASP A 78 -11.82 9.26 -28.65
CA ASP A 78 -10.50 9.12 -28.04
C ASP A 78 -9.58 10.28 -28.44
N LEU A 79 -8.90 10.85 -27.44
CA LEU A 79 -7.87 11.84 -27.69
C LEU A 79 -6.63 11.15 -28.28
N ALA A 80 -5.95 11.85 -29.18
CA ALA A 80 -4.69 11.38 -29.73
C ALA A 80 -3.67 11.17 -28.61
N ARG A 81 -2.92 10.06 -28.68
CA ARG A 81 -1.83 9.78 -27.73
C ARG A 81 -0.82 10.93 -27.74
N GLU A 82 -0.31 11.27 -26.55
CA GLU A 82 0.72 12.29 -26.39
C GLU A 82 1.97 11.99 -27.23
N SER A 83 2.59 13.06 -27.74
CA SER A 83 3.84 12.97 -28.51
C SER A 83 4.99 12.57 -27.59
N TRP A 84 5.81 11.64 -28.05
CA TRP A 84 7.02 11.15 -27.38
C TRP A 84 8.26 11.85 -27.92
#